data_AF-A0A7V1PK38-F1
#
_entry.id   AF-A0A7V1PK38-F1
#
_cell.length_a   1.000
_cell.length_b   1.000
_cell.length_c   1.000
_cell.angle_alpha   90.00
_cell.angle_beta   90.00
_cell.angle_gamma   90.00
#
_symmetry.space_group_name_H-M   'P 1'
#
loop_
_entity.id
_entity.type
_entity.pdbx_description
1 polymer ?
#
loop_
_entity_poly.entity_id
_entity_poly.type
_entity_poly.pdbx_seq_one_letter_code
_entity_poly.pdbx_strand_id
1 'polypeptide(L)'
;MYNMENGGMNANEKENDVEEEWDRTTEIVRAVRSVGGFQNFAKQHTSEVSGFLSEPDHVCCIDERIPHEGAISIAGSGILIKDDPEALSVLVDSLKAKKIKKVFMHENCGAVGLYANSKGISLEDANKEALEWAEKLTKLLGGDEVQKILPVDINFHNAQCAYVMLEDVSGIGKSFPRGFEISSCVSFPKMLDQVKVSIDIALGGHGFGTLFTKEDPFTVVAVAKNTDELSTVKKHEDLVQIVGCYNERAVIDGFVVAQN
;
A
#
# COMPACT_ATOMS: atom_id res chain seq x y z
N MET A 1 7.83 8.92 21.33
CA MET A 1 7.61 7.52 21.77
C MET A 1 6.38 7.54 22.67
N TYR A 2 5.23 7.12 22.18
CA TYR A 2 4.01 7.01 22.98
C TYR A 2 3.49 5.58 22.93
N ASN A 3 3.30 5.01 24.12
CA ASN A 3 2.57 3.77 24.37
C ASN A 3 1.11 3.99 24.02
N MET A 4 0.59 3.20 23.09
CA MET A 4 -0.86 3.04 22.92
C MET A 4 -1.37 2.18 24.08
N GLU A 5 -2.19 2.75 24.96
CA GLU A 5 -2.96 2.01 25.96
C GLU A 5 -4.08 1.23 25.24
N ASN A 6 -3.73 0.09 24.65
CA ASN A 6 -4.70 -0.94 24.29
C ASN A 6 -5.08 -1.71 25.55
N GLY A 7 -6.36 -2.11 25.66
CA GLY A 7 -6.80 -3.10 26.65
C GLY A 7 -5.81 -4.25 26.68
N GLY A 8 -5.13 -4.38 27.83
CA GLY A 8 -3.83 -5.04 27.91
C GLY A 8 -3.91 -6.54 27.65
N MET A 9 -3.66 -6.93 26.40
CA MET A 9 -2.96 -8.19 26.14
C MET A 9 -1.58 -8.09 26.79
N ASN A 10 -1.16 -9.15 27.47
CA ASN A 10 0.18 -9.22 28.04
C ASN A 10 1.20 -9.08 26.90
N ALA A 11 2.30 -8.37 27.12
CA ALA A 11 3.37 -8.20 26.12
C ALA A 11 3.83 -9.54 25.54
N ASN A 12 3.87 -10.59 26.37
CA ASN A 12 4.22 -11.95 25.93
C ASN A 12 3.16 -12.61 25.03
N GLU A 13 1.87 -12.32 25.21
CA GLU A 13 0.80 -12.84 24.33
C GLU A 13 0.87 -12.15 22.96
N LYS A 14 1.13 -10.84 22.97
CA LYS A 14 1.30 -10.05 21.75
C LYS A 14 2.55 -10.45 20.94
N GLU A 15 3.64 -10.85 21.60
CA GLU A 15 4.86 -11.31 20.92
C GLU A 15 4.64 -12.66 20.22
N ASN A 16 4.00 -13.63 20.87
CA ASN A 16 3.72 -14.93 20.26
C ASN A 16 2.81 -14.81 19.03
N ASP A 17 1.77 -13.97 19.10
CA ASP A 17 0.85 -13.74 17.97
C ASP A 17 1.56 -13.12 16.74
N VAL A 18 2.57 -12.27 16.95
CA VAL A 18 3.33 -11.63 15.86
C VAL A 18 4.29 -12.61 15.19
N GLU A 19 4.97 -13.47 15.96
CA GLU A 19 5.87 -14.49 15.40
C GLU A 19 5.09 -15.56 14.61
N GLU A 20 3.95 -16.02 15.13
CA GLU A 20 3.09 -16.97 14.41
C GLU A 20 2.57 -16.37 13.09
N GLU A 21 2.15 -15.11 13.10
CA GLU A 21 1.69 -14.40 11.91
C GLU A 21 2.83 -14.12 10.92
N TRP A 22 4.03 -13.85 11.42
CA TRP A 22 5.23 -13.72 10.59
C TRP A 22 5.50 -15.02 9.86
N ASP A 23 5.57 -16.15 10.56
CA ASP A 23 5.84 -17.45 9.96
C ASP A 23 4.80 -17.79 8.88
N ARG A 24 3.51 -17.62 9.22
CA ARG A 24 2.39 -17.87 8.30
C ARG A 24 2.46 -17.04 7.02
N THR A 25 2.74 -15.74 7.14
CA THR A 25 2.79 -14.84 5.97
C THR A 25 4.08 -15.00 5.16
N THR A 26 5.19 -15.29 5.84
CA THR A 26 6.50 -15.50 5.23
C THR A 26 6.56 -16.78 4.40
N GLU A 27 5.82 -17.83 4.78
CA GLU A 27 5.70 -19.05 3.98
C GLU A 27 5.24 -18.77 2.54
N ILE A 28 4.30 -17.85 2.35
CA ILE A 28 3.82 -17.46 1.02
C ILE A 28 4.94 -16.78 0.22
N VAL A 29 5.68 -15.85 0.84
CA VAL A 29 6.83 -15.18 0.20
C VAL A 29 7.93 -16.18 -0.16
N ARG A 30 8.21 -17.14 0.72
CA ARG A 30 9.16 -18.23 0.46
C ARG A 30 8.68 -19.13 -0.67
N ALA A 31 7.38 -19.40 -0.78
CA ALA A 31 6.79 -20.11 -1.91
C ALA A 31 6.95 -19.35 -3.22
N VAL A 32 6.75 -18.02 -3.23
CA VAL A 32 7.03 -17.16 -4.39
C VAL A 32 8.50 -17.27 -4.81
N ARG A 33 9.43 -17.23 -3.86
CA ARG A 33 10.87 -17.32 -4.14
C ARG A 33 11.30 -18.71 -4.61
N SER A 34 10.71 -19.78 -4.08
CA SER A 34 11.05 -21.16 -4.46
C SER A 34 10.70 -21.47 -5.92
N VAL A 35 9.70 -20.80 -6.49
CA VAL A 35 9.36 -20.89 -7.93
C VAL A 35 10.11 -19.89 -8.81
N GLY A 36 11.06 -19.13 -8.25
CA GLY A 36 11.89 -18.18 -8.99
C GLY A 36 11.34 -16.75 -9.07
N GLY A 37 10.47 -16.34 -8.14
CA GLY A 37 10.00 -14.97 -7.97
C GLY A 37 8.57 -14.72 -8.46
N PHE A 38 8.12 -13.47 -8.32
CA PHE A 38 6.73 -13.08 -8.55
C PHE A 38 6.26 -13.37 -9.97
N GLN A 39 7.12 -13.21 -10.97
CA GLN A 39 6.76 -13.48 -12.37
C GLN A 39 6.37 -14.95 -12.62
N ASN A 40 7.07 -15.90 -12.00
CA ASN A 40 6.75 -17.32 -12.16
C ASN A 40 5.56 -17.72 -11.29
N PHE A 41 5.44 -17.13 -10.10
CA PHE A 41 4.29 -17.32 -9.24
C PHE A 41 2.99 -16.84 -9.91
N ALA A 42 3.02 -15.65 -10.54
CA ALA A 42 1.88 -15.11 -11.29
C ALA A 42 1.46 -16.00 -12.47
N LYS A 43 2.42 -16.66 -13.15
CA LYS A 43 2.12 -17.64 -14.22
C LYS A 43 1.42 -18.91 -13.71
N GLN A 44 1.57 -19.25 -12.43
CA GLN A 44 0.87 -20.37 -11.81
C GLN A 44 -0.54 -19.98 -11.32
N HIS A 45 -0.82 -18.68 -11.19
CA HIS A 45 -2.07 -18.11 -10.68
C HIS A 45 -2.77 -17.19 -11.71
N THR A 46 -2.72 -17.56 -12.99
CA THR A 46 -3.21 -16.72 -14.09
C THR A 46 -4.68 -16.31 -13.96
N SER A 47 -5.53 -17.16 -13.37
CA SER A 47 -6.93 -16.82 -13.12
C SER A 47 -7.10 -15.66 -12.15
N GLU A 48 -6.30 -15.60 -11.07
CA GLU A 48 -6.32 -14.48 -10.13
C GLU A 48 -5.76 -13.22 -10.80
N VAL A 49 -4.61 -13.35 -11.49
CA VAL A 49 -3.97 -12.22 -12.18
C VAL A 49 -4.91 -11.59 -13.22
N SER A 50 -5.71 -12.39 -13.91
CA SER A 50 -6.71 -11.86 -14.85
C SER A 50 -7.82 -11.05 -14.18
N GLY A 51 -8.11 -11.33 -12.91
CA GLY A 51 -9.10 -10.61 -12.10
C GLY A 51 -8.60 -9.28 -11.54
N PHE A 52 -7.28 -9.02 -11.59
CA PHE A 52 -6.68 -7.76 -11.12
C PHE A 52 -7.12 -6.57 -11.97
N LEU A 53 -7.47 -6.81 -13.23
CA LEU A 53 -7.97 -5.80 -14.14
C LEU A 53 -9.47 -5.61 -13.90
N SER A 54 -9.79 -4.70 -13.00
CA SER A 54 -11.16 -4.26 -12.75
C SER A 54 -11.26 -2.74 -12.84
N GLU A 55 -12.41 -2.23 -13.30
CA GLU A 55 -12.64 -0.79 -13.34
C GLU A 55 -12.77 -0.28 -11.89
N PRO A 56 -11.86 0.61 -11.44
CA PRO A 56 -11.97 1.15 -10.09
C PRO A 56 -13.18 2.08 -9.99
N ASP A 57 -13.83 2.12 -8.83
CA ASP A 57 -14.99 2.98 -8.55
C ASP A 57 -14.79 3.92 -7.35
N HIS A 58 -13.73 3.73 -6.58
CA HIS A 58 -13.40 4.55 -5.41
C HIS A 58 -11.90 4.70 -5.17
N VAL A 59 -11.53 5.67 -4.32
CA VAL A 59 -10.20 5.79 -3.72
C VAL A 59 -10.23 5.25 -2.29
N CYS A 60 -9.19 4.54 -1.87
CA CYS A 60 -8.96 4.20 -0.47
C CYS A 60 -7.46 4.29 -0.10
N CYS A 61 -7.10 3.91 1.12
CA CYS A 61 -5.71 3.86 1.56
C CYS A 61 -4.95 2.71 0.88
N ILE A 62 -3.61 2.75 0.90
CA ILE A 62 -2.75 1.61 0.49
C ILE A 62 -2.70 0.49 1.53
N ASP A 63 -3.34 0.67 2.67
CA ASP A 63 -3.27 -0.18 3.85
C ASP A 63 -3.76 -1.60 3.56
N GLU A 64 -2.91 -2.61 3.74
CA GLU A 64 -3.23 -4.01 3.43
C GLU A 64 -4.35 -4.60 4.30
N ARG A 65 -4.83 -3.85 5.30
CA ARG A 65 -5.86 -4.23 6.27
C ARG A 65 -7.28 -3.86 5.87
N ILE A 66 -7.43 -3.21 4.73
CA ILE A 66 -8.74 -2.88 4.18
C ILE A 66 -9.01 -3.63 2.87
N PRO A 67 -10.28 -3.80 2.47
CA PRO A 67 -10.61 -4.30 1.15
C PRO A 67 -10.13 -3.35 0.03
N HIS A 68 -9.55 -3.91 -1.04
CA HIS A 68 -9.03 -3.18 -2.20
C HIS A 68 -9.75 -3.49 -3.51
N GLU A 69 -10.78 -4.34 -3.50
CA GLU A 69 -11.52 -4.66 -4.71
C GLU A 69 -12.18 -3.40 -5.32
N GLY A 70 -11.79 -3.04 -6.54
CA GLY A 70 -12.27 -1.84 -7.22
C GLY A 70 -11.69 -0.52 -6.70
N ALA A 71 -10.57 -0.56 -5.97
CA ALA A 71 -9.96 0.61 -5.38
C ALA A 71 -8.80 1.19 -6.23
N ILE A 72 -8.70 2.52 -6.24
CA ILE A 72 -7.44 3.22 -6.44
C ILE A 72 -6.84 3.49 -5.06
N SER A 73 -5.73 2.83 -4.79
CA SER A 73 -5.10 2.78 -3.47
C SER A 73 -4.02 3.86 -3.36
N ILE A 74 -4.24 4.83 -2.46
CA ILE A 74 -3.35 5.98 -2.25
C ILE A 74 -3.22 6.25 -0.76
N ALA A 75 -2.01 6.49 -0.24
CA ALA A 75 -1.74 6.57 1.19
C ALA A 75 -2.64 7.61 1.88
N GLY A 76 -3.42 7.15 2.87
CA GLY A 76 -4.41 7.95 3.59
C GLY A 76 -5.43 8.64 2.68
N SER A 77 -5.78 7.99 1.57
CA SER A 77 -6.69 8.50 0.55
C SER A 77 -6.30 9.89 0.05
N GLY A 78 -4.99 10.13 -0.09
CA GLY A 78 -4.41 11.36 -0.62
C GLY A 78 -4.16 12.48 0.40
N ILE A 79 -4.37 12.24 1.70
CA ILE A 79 -4.10 13.24 2.76
C ILE A 79 -2.66 13.78 2.72
N LEU A 80 -1.69 12.92 2.38
CA LEU A 80 -0.26 13.29 2.28
C LEU A 80 0.06 14.14 1.03
N ILE A 81 -0.87 14.23 0.08
CA ILE A 81 -0.69 14.96 -1.19
C ILE A 81 -1.41 16.32 -1.15
N LYS A 82 -2.39 16.50 -0.26
CA LYS A 82 -3.34 17.63 -0.32
C LYS A 82 -2.70 19.03 -0.27
N ASP A 83 -1.50 19.15 0.30
CA ASP A 83 -0.78 20.42 0.47
C ASP A 83 0.28 20.67 -0.60
N ASP A 84 0.39 19.77 -1.58
CA ASP A 84 1.24 19.90 -2.77
C ASP A 84 0.33 20.14 -3.98
N PRO A 85 0.16 21.40 -4.43
CA PRO A 85 -0.80 21.73 -5.48
C PRO A 85 -0.54 21.04 -6.82
N GLU A 86 0.73 20.82 -7.17
CA GLU A 86 1.10 20.16 -8.43
C GLU A 86 0.74 18.67 -8.38
N ALA A 87 1.16 17.99 -7.31
CA ALA A 87 0.82 16.59 -7.11
C ALA A 87 -0.69 16.37 -6.96
N LEU A 88 -1.38 17.29 -6.28
CA LEU A 88 -2.84 17.24 -6.13
C LEU A 88 -3.54 17.41 -7.48
N SER A 89 -3.07 18.31 -8.35
CA SER A 89 -3.64 18.47 -9.69
C SER A 89 -3.54 17.17 -10.48
N VAL A 90 -2.36 16.54 -10.49
CA VAL A 90 -2.13 15.25 -11.17
C VAL A 90 -3.10 14.19 -10.64
N LEU A 91 -3.21 14.08 -9.31
CA LEU A 91 -4.12 13.14 -8.68
C LEU A 91 -5.58 13.37 -9.11
N VAL A 92 -6.08 14.60 -8.99
CA VAL A 92 -7.47 14.93 -9.32
C VAL A 92 -7.77 14.68 -10.79
N ASP A 93 -6.86 15.04 -11.69
CA ASP A 93 -7.04 14.82 -13.13
C ASP A 93 -7.06 13.33 -13.48
N SER A 94 -6.14 12.54 -12.90
CA SER A 94 -6.12 11.09 -13.08
C SER A 94 -7.40 10.42 -12.56
N LEU A 95 -7.89 10.81 -11.38
CA LEU A 95 -9.13 10.28 -10.80
C LEU A 95 -10.37 10.66 -11.63
N LYS A 96 -10.45 11.90 -12.13
CA LYS A 96 -11.53 12.35 -13.02
C LYS A 96 -11.52 11.62 -14.35
N ALA A 97 -10.35 11.38 -14.94
CA ALA A 97 -10.24 10.62 -16.18
C ALA A 97 -10.77 9.18 -16.02
N LYS A 98 -10.61 8.60 -14.83
CA LYS A 98 -11.14 7.29 -14.44
C LYS A 98 -12.58 7.34 -13.91
N LYS A 99 -13.22 8.50 -13.93
CA LYS A 99 -14.61 8.73 -13.48
C LYS A 99 -14.86 8.35 -12.02
N ILE A 100 -13.82 8.39 -11.19
CA ILE A 100 -13.93 8.13 -9.76
C ILE A 100 -14.71 9.26 -9.10
N LYS A 101 -15.63 8.91 -8.20
CA LYS A 101 -16.47 9.87 -7.48
C LYS A 101 -16.52 9.63 -5.97
N LYS A 102 -15.81 8.62 -5.47
CA LYS A 102 -15.93 8.15 -4.10
C LYS A 102 -14.55 8.11 -3.45
N VAL A 103 -14.46 8.58 -2.21
CA VAL A 103 -13.25 8.51 -1.41
C VAL A 103 -13.61 7.88 -0.06
N PHE A 104 -13.03 6.73 0.21
CA PHE A 104 -13.23 5.99 1.45
C PHE A 104 -12.05 6.20 2.38
N MET A 105 -12.30 6.12 3.68
CA MET A 105 -11.27 6.18 4.73
C MET A 105 -11.31 4.90 5.54
N HIS A 106 -10.37 4.75 6.47
CA HIS A 106 -10.41 3.72 7.50
C HIS A 106 -9.82 4.30 8.79
N GLU A 107 -10.11 3.65 9.91
CA GLU A 107 -9.57 4.04 11.21
C GLU A 107 -8.10 3.64 11.35
N ASN A 108 -7.38 4.28 12.26
CA ASN A 108 -5.98 3.96 12.60
C ASN A 108 -5.04 3.98 11.37
N CYS A 109 -5.21 4.98 10.51
CA CYS A 109 -4.44 5.14 9.28
C CYS A 109 -3.02 5.65 9.55
N GLY A 110 -2.01 4.85 9.20
CA GLY A 110 -0.61 5.23 9.35
C GLY A 110 -0.23 6.52 8.59
N ALA A 111 -0.81 6.74 7.40
CA ALA A 111 -0.58 7.94 6.61
C ALA A 111 -1.13 9.21 7.30
N VAL A 112 -2.24 9.11 8.03
CA VAL A 112 -2.77 10.21 8.85
C VAL A 112 -1.84 10.51 10.02
N GLY A 113 -1.26 9.48 10.64
CA GLY A 113 -0.22 9.65 11.66
C GLY A 113 1.03 10.38 11.13
N LEU A 114 1.48 10.03 9.92
CA LEU A 114 2.58 10.75 9.25
C LEU A 114 2.22 12.20 8.96
N TYR A 115 0.99 12.45 8.49
CA TYR A 115 0.48 13.81 8.29
C TYR A 115 0.51 14.61 9.60
N ALA A 116 -0.02 14.05 10.70
CA ALA A 116 -0.03 14.67 12.02
C ALA A 116 1.38 15.10 12.46
N ASN A 117 2.34 14.17 12.34
CA ASN A 117 3.75 14.43 12.66
C ASN A 117 4.35 15.54 11.79
N SER A 118 4.09 15.54 10.48
CA SER A 118 4.62 16.55 9.56
C SER A 118 4.08 17.97 9.84
N LYS A 119 2.86 18.05 10.38
CA LYS A 119 2.19 19.31 10.73
C LYS A 119 2.40 19.74 12.18
N GLY A 120 2.93 18.86 13.03
CA GLY A 120 3.04 19.10 14.46
C GLY A 120 1.68 19.26 15.15
N ILE A 121 0.66 18.54 14.67
CA ILE A 121 -0.69 18.53 15.26
C ILE A 121 -0.98 17.20 15.96
N SER A 122 -2.04 17.15 16.76
CA SER A 122 -2.47 15.92 17.40
C SER A 122 -3.00 14.91 16.36
N LEU A 123 -2.94 13.61 16.69
CA LEU A 123 -3.54 12.58 15.84
C LEU A 123 -5.07 12.74 15.73
N GLU A 124 -5.73 13.24 16.77
CA GLU A 124 -7.16 13.54 16.77
C GLU A 124 -7.50 14.62 15.75
N ASP A 125 -6.75 15.73 15.74
CA ASP A 125 -6.91 16.81 14.76
C ASP A 125 -6.61 16.32 13.34
N ALA A 126 -5.55 15.53 13.17
CA ALA A 126 -5.21 14.95 11.87
C ALA A 126 -6.29 14.00 11.33
N ASN A 127 -6.91 13.18 12.20
CA ASN A 127 -8.04 12.33 11.82
C ASN A 127 -9.22 13.18 11.36
N LYS A 128 -9.56 14.24 12.09
CA LYS A 128 -10.61 15.17 11.70
C LYS A 128 -10.31 15.80 10.34
N GLU A 129 -9.10 16.30 10.12
CA GLU A 129 -8.68 16.86 8.84
C GLU A 129 -8.71 15.83 7.70
N ALA A 130 -8.39 14.56 7.98
CA ALA A 130 -8.45 13.50 6.99
C ALA A 130 -9.90 13.17 6.56
N LEU A 131 -10.85 13.26 7.49
CA LEU A 131 -12.27 13.12 7.16
C LEU A 131 -12.76 14.31 6.31
N GLU A 132 -12.47 15.54 6.74
CA GLU A 132 -12.80 16.76 5.98
C GLU A 132 -12.15 16.75 4.59
N TRP A 133 -10.92 16.23 4.49
CA TRP A 133 -10.21 16.04 3.23
C TRP A 133 -10.92 15.07 2.30
N ALA A 134 -11.32 13.89 2.77
CA ALA A 134 -12.01 12.90 1.95
C ALA A 134 -13.34 13.43 1.40
N GLU A 135 -14.09 14.19 2.21
CA GLU A 135 -15.30 14.89 1.75
C GLU A 135 -14.99 15.94 0.67
N LYS A 136 -13.94 16.74 0.88
CA LYS A 136 -13.50 17.75 -0.07
C LYS A 136 -13.08 17.10 -1.39
N LEU A 137 -12.29 16.03 -1.35
CA LEU A 137 -11.84 15.31 -2.54
C LEU A 137 -13.03 14.68 -3.28
N THR A 138 -13.96 14.03 -2.57
CA THR A 138 -15.22 13.51 -3.15
C THR A 138 -15.97 14.61 -3.92
N LYS A 139 -16.15 15.80 -3.32
CA LYS A 139 -16.79 16.95 -3.99
C LYS A 139 -16.01 17.44 -5.20
N LEU A 140 -14.68 17.51 -5.13
CA LEU A 140 -13.82 17.91 -6.26
C LEU A 140 -13.94 16.95 -7.46
N LEU A 141 -14.24 15.68 -7.20
CA LEU A 141 -14.47 14.63 -8.19
C LEU A 141 -15.92 14.61 -8.71
N GLY A 142 -16.80 15.47 -8.19
CA GLY A 142 -18.21 15.52 -8.57
C GLY A 142 -19.07 14.42 -7.97
N GLY A 143 -18.63 13.83 -6.85
CA GLY A 143 -19.43 12.95 -6.00
C GLY A 143 -20.20 13.72 -4.93
N ASP A 144 -21.26 13.09 -4.44
CA ASP A 144 -22.17 13.59 -3.39
C ASP A 144 -22.41 12.56 -2.28
N GLU A 145 -21.72 11.42 -2.34
CA GLU A 145 -21.89 10.33 -1.38
C GLU A 145 -21.33 10.68 0.01
N VAL A 146 -22.02 10.17 1.04
CA VAL A 146 -21.53 10.22 2.42
C VAL A 146 -20.26 9.38 2.52
N GLN A 147 -19.28 9.88 3.27
CA GLN A 147 -18.03 9.20 3.50
C GLN A 147 -18.24 7.80 4.10
N LYS A 148 -17.60 6.81 3.50
CA LYS A 148 -17.56 5.43 4.02
C LYS A 148 -16.26 5.22 4.77
N ILE A 149 -16.37 4.64 5.97
CA ILE A 149 -15.24 4.13 6.75
C ILE A 149 -15.16 2.62 6.54
N LEU A 150 -14.06 2.16 5.96
CA LEU A 150 -13.80 0.74 5.71
C LEU A 150 -13.34 0.07 7.01
N PRO A 151 -13.79 -1.17 7.26
CA PRO A 151 -13.31 -1.95 8.39
C PRO A 151 -11.84 -2.35 8.17
N VAL A 152 -11.10 -2.41 9.27
CA VAL A 152 -9.75 -2.98 9.33
C VAL A 152 -9.90 -4.40 9.89
N ASP A 153 -9.37 -5.41 9.21
CA ASP A 153 -9.54 -6.83 9.59
C ASP A 153 -8.60 -7.30 10.71
N ILE A 154 -7.45 -6.63 10.89
CA ILE A 154 -6.44 -6.94 11.92
C ILE A 154 -5.85 -5.67 12.56
N ASN A 155 -5.45 -5.75 13.83
CA ASN A 155 -4.94 -4.59 14.59
C ASN A 155 -3.45 -4.29 14.38
N PHE A 156 -2.79 -4.95 13.44
CA PHE A 156 -1.35 -4.91 13.19
C PHE A 156 -1.04 -5.04 11.70
N HIS A 157 0.04 -4.44 11.21
CA HIS A 157 0.43 -4.55 9.80
C HIS A 157 1.24 -5.82 9.55
N ASN A 158 0.70 -6.76 8.78
CA ASN A 158 1.36 -8.00 8.37
C ASN A 158 1.75 -8.00 6.89
N ALA A 159 1.79 -6.84 6.24
CA ALA A 159 2.29 -6.70 4.89
C ALA A 159 3.74 -7.19 4.74
N GLN A 160 3.95 -8.06 3.77
CA GLN A 160 5.28 -8.54 3.34
C GLN A 160 5.75 -7.85 2.05
N CYS A 161 4.84 -7.14 1.39
CA CYS A 161 5.07 -6.54 0.08
C CYS A 161 4.48 -5.13 -0.04
N ALA A 162 4.99 -4.38 -1.01
CA ALA A 162 4.33 -3.21 -1.57
C ALA A 162 4.15 -3.42 -3.08
N TYR A 163 2.91 -3.48 -3.55
CA TYR A 163 2.56 -3.65 -4.94
C TYR A 163 2.45 -2.29 -5.63
N VAL A 164 3.41 -2.01 -6.51
CA VAL A 164 3.44 -0.79 -7.33
C VAL A 164 2.69 -1.07 -8.63
N MET A 165 1.44 -0.64 -8.70
CA MET A 165 0.51 -0.91 -9.79
C MET A 165 0.60 0.19 -10.84
N LEU A 166 1.23 -0.12 -11.97
CA LEU A 166 1.49 0.86 -13.03
C LEU A 166 0.26 1.09 -13.92
N GLU A 167 -0.70 0.17 -13.88
CA GLU A 167 -1.97 0.22 -14.59
C GLU A 167 -3.16 0.28 -13.60
N ASP A 168 -4.38 0.32 -14.15
CA ASP A 168 -5.63 0.13 -13.40
C ASP A 168 -5.79 -1.32 -12.93
N VAL A 169 -4.85 -1.75 -12.12
CA VAL A 169 -4.90 -2.96 -11.34
C VAL A 169 -5.47 -2.59 -9.98
N SER A 170 -6.46 -3.35 -9.51
CA SER A 170 -6.94 -3.26 -8.14
C SER A 170 -7.21 -4.66 -7.59
N GLY A 171 -6.91 -4.85 -6.31
CA GLY A 171 -7.16 -6.10 -5.61
C GLY A 171 -6.17 -7.18 -6.03
N ILE A 172 -5.03 -7.23 -5.33
CA ILE A 172 -4.10 -8.34 -5.44
C ILE A 172 -4.79 -9.61 -4.91
N GLY A 173 -4.60 -10.72 -5.63
CA GLY A 173 -5.28 -11.98 -5.38
C GLY A 173 -4.91 -12.59 -4.04
N LYS A 174 -5.84 -13.37 -3.47
CA LYS A 174 -5.68 -13.97 -2.13
C LYS A 174 -4.52 -14.97 -2.04
N SER A 175 -4.06 -15.50 -3.18
CA SER A 175 -2.90 -16.41 -3.21
C SER A 175 -1.57 -15.67 -3.15
N PHE A 176 -1.55 -14.35 -3.38
CA PHE A 176 -0.34 -13.55 -3.30
C PHE A 176 -0.04 -13.13 -1.86
N PRO A 177 1.24 -12.88 -1.52
CA PRO A 177 1.61 -12.32 -0.23
C PRO A 177 0.83 -11.03 0.04
N ARG A 178 0.35 -10.87 1.27
CA ARG A 178 -0.34 -9.65 1.68
C ARG A 178 0.60 -8.46 1.59
N GLY A 179 0.10 -7.32 1.11
CA GLY A 179 0.93 -6.15 0.90
C GLY A 179 0.15 -4.88 0.66
N PHE A 180 0.85 -3.75 0.74
CA PHE A 180 0.29 -2.44 0.44
C PHE A 180 0.06 -2.31 -1.07
N GLU A 181 -1.13 -1.90 -1.49
CA GLU A 181 -1.42 -1.67 -2.91
C GLU A 181 -1.23 -0.19 -3.26
N ILE A 182 -0.39 0.15 -4.24
CA ILE A 182 -0.05 1.54 -4.60
C ILE A 182 -0.41 1.78 -6.08
N SER A 183 -1.42 2.59 -6.34
CA SER A 183 -1.86 2.89 -7.71
C SER A 183 -1.07 4.01 -8.39
N SER A 184 -0.89 3.93 -9.70
CA SER A 184 -0.23 4.94 -10.55
C SER A 184 -1.02 6.24 -10.81
N CYS A 185 -2.09 6.49 -10.05
CA CYS A 185 -2.92 7.71 -10.17
C CYS A 185 -2.24 8.97 -9.61
N VAL A 186 -0.97 8.91 -9.26
CA VAL A 186 -0.16 10.02 -8.78
C VAL A 186 1.10 10.12 -9.64
N SER A 187 1.84 11.24 -9.56
CA SER A 187 3.13 11.34 -10.23
C SER A 187 4.10 10.27 -9.72
N PHE A 188 5.03 9.84 -10.58
CA PHE A 188 6.01 8.81 -10.21
C PHE A 188 6.78 9.13 -8.90
N PRO A 189 7.24 10.38 -8.64
CA PRO A 189 7.83 10.73 -7.35
C PRO A 189 6.91 10.50 -6.15
N LYS A 190 5.60 10.80 -6.26
CA LYS A 190 4.64 10.54 -5.18
C LYS A 190 4.31 9.07 -5.01
N MET A 191 4.42 8.28 -6.08
CA MET A 191 4.34 6.83 -5.98
C MET A 191 5.54 6.29 -5.18
N LEU A 192 6.74 6.82 -5.40
CA LEU A 192 7.93 6.46 -4.62
C LEU A 192 7.84 6.88 -3.16
N ASP A 193 7.27 8.06 -2.86
CA ASP A 193 6.98 8.48 -1.48
C ASP A 193 6.10 7.43 -0.77
N GLN A 194 5.10 6.87 -1.46
CA GLN A 194 4.24 5.84 -0.90
C GLN A 194 4.95 4.50 -0.71
N VAL A 195 5.82 4.10 -1.65
CA VAL A 195 6.69 2.91 -1.47
C VAL A 195 7.52 3.06 -0.20
N LYS A 196 8.13 4.23 0.01
CA LYS A 196 8.92 4.50 1.21
C LYS A 196 8.06 4.38 2.48
N VAL A 197 6.86 4.96 2.48
CA VAL A 197 5.91 4.84 3.60
C VAL A 197 5.60 3.36 3.92
N SER A 198 5.33 2.55 2.90
CA SER A 198 5.09 1.11 3.08
C SER A 198 6.26 0.38 3.74
N ILE A 199 7.49 0.64 3.28
CA ILE A 199 8.69 0.02 3.86
C ILE A 199 8.89 0.50 5.31
N ASP A 200 8.73 1.81 5.57
CA ASP A 200 8.87 2.37 6.92
C ASP A 200 7.85 1.80 7.91
N ILE A 201 6.62 1.53 7.46
CA ILE A 201 5.59 0.86 8.28
C ILE A 201 5.98 -0.60 8.56
N ALA A 202 6.31 -1.36 7.51
CA ALA A 202 6.61 -2.78 7.61
C ALA A 202 7.85 -3.06 8.49
N LEU A 203 8.92 -2.29 8.30
CA LEU A 203 10.19 -2.43 9.04
C LEU A 203 10.20 -1.63 10.36
N GLY A 204 9.15 -0.86 10.64
CA GLY A 204 8.99 -0.06 11.84
C GLY A 204 8.23 -0.77 12.96
N GLY A 205 7.84 -0.01 14.00
CA GLY A 205 7.15 -0.56 15.18
C GLY A 205 5.66 -0.89 15.00
N HIS A 206 5.13 -0.71 13.79
CA HIS A 206 3.73 -0.99 13.45
C HIS A 206 3.57 -2.25 12.58
N GLY A 207 4.67 -2.75 12.01
CA GLY A 207 4.75 -4.01 11.27
C GLY A 207 5.74 -4.97 11.91
N PHE A 208 6.26 -5.91 11.13
CA PHE A 208 7.14 -6.97 11.62
C PHE A 208 8.54 -6.51 12.08
N GLY A 209 8.89 -5.26 11.83
CA GLY A 209 10.05 -4.64 12.47
C GLY A 209 11.33 -5.36 12.08
N THR A 210 12.05 -5.89 13.08
CA THR A 210 13.36 -6.56 12.92
C THR A 210 13.30 -7.96 12.31
N LEU A 211 12.11 -8.55 12.14
CA LEU A 211 11.98 -9.88 11.53
C LEU A 211 12.32 -9.88 10.03
N PHE A 212 12.16 -8.75 9.35
CA PHE A 212 12.71 -8.57 8.01
C PHE A 212 14.23 -8.62 8.05
N THR A 213 14.82 -9.50 7.25
CA THR A 213 16.26 -9.73 7.13
C THR A 213 16.69 -9.73 5.67
N LYS A 214 17.97 -9.96 5.39
CA LYS A 214 18.43 -10.20 4.00
C LYS A 214 17.84 -11.50 3.46
N GLU A 215 17.69 -12.49 4.32
CA GLU A 215 17.18 -13.80 3.99
C GLU A 215 15.67 -13.76 3.75
N ASP A 216 14.92 -12.95 4.50
CA ASP A 216 13.48 -12.72 4.37
C ASP A 216 13.19 -11.21 4.28
N PRO A 217 13.40 -10.57 3.10
CA PRO A 217 13.25 -9.13 2.94
C PRO A 217 11.81 -8.73 2.58
N PHE A 218 11.45 -7.49 2.89
CA PHE A 218 10.24 -6.87 2.37
C PHE A 218 10.36 -6.66 0.86
N THR A 219 9.35 -7.05 0.08
CA THR A 219 9.45 -6.98 -1.40
C THR A 219 8.63 -5.84 -1.97
N VAL A 220 9.27 -4.91 -2.67
CA VAL A 220 8.59 -3.97 -3.56
C VAL A 220 8.35 -4.67 -4.89
N VAL A 221 7.08 -4.92 -5.22
CA VAL A 221 6.64 -5.69 -6.38
C VAL A 221 6.09 -4.74 -7.44
N ALA A 222 6.83 -4.55 -8.53
CA ALA A 222 6.31 -3.82 -9.68
C ALA A 222 5.30 -4.69 -10.47
N VAL A 223 4.10 -4.17 -10.65
CA VAL A 223 3.02 -4.82 -11.41
C VAL A 223 2.84 -4.05 -12.72
N ALA A 224 3.31 -4.64 -13.82
CA ALA A 224 3.47 -3.96 -15.10
C ALA A 224 2.63 -4.60 -16.21
N LYS A 225 2.38 -3.85 -17.29
CA LYS A 225 1.68 -4.36 -18.47
C LYS A 225 2.55 -5.21 -19.37
N ASN A 226 3.85 -4.96 -19.39
CA ASN A 226 4.79 -5.64 -20.26
C ASN A 226 6.19 -5.68 -19.65
N THR A 227 7.09 -6.44 -20.28
CA THR A 227 8.45 -6.67 -19.80
C THR A 227 9.32 -5.41 -19.82
N ASP A 228 9.09 -4.49 -20.75
CA ASP A 228 9.89 -3.28 -20.90
C ASP A 228 9.58 -2.28 -19.78
N GLU A 229 8.29 -2.09 -19.49
CA GLU A 229 7.82 -1.31 -18.36
C GLU A 229 8.31 -1.91 -17.03
N LEU A 230 8.17 -3.23 -16.86
CA LEU A 230 8.69 -3.93 -15.68
C LEU A 230 10.20 -3.70 -15.50
N SER A 231 10.97 -3.88 -16.58
CA SER A 231 12.43 -3.67 -16.57
C SER A 231 12.79 -2.22 -16.25
N THR A 232 12.02 -1.26 -16.77
CA THR A 232 12.24 0.18 -16.54
C THR A 232 12.03 0.54 -15.08
N VAL A 233 10.89 0.15 -14.49
CA VAL A 233 10.58 0.46 -13.09
C VAL A 233 11.55 -0.22 -12.14
N LYS A 234 11.86 -1.51 -12.35
CA LYS A 234 12.82 -2.25 -11.50
C LYS A 234 14.23 -1.65 -11.49
N LYS A 235 14.60 -0.87 -12.52
CA LYS A 235 15.91 -0.23 -12.67
C LYS A 235 15.87 1.28 -12.43
N HIS A 236 14.73 1.84 -12.06
CA HIS A 236 14.62 3.26 -11.81
C HIS A 236 15.52 3.67 -10.64
N GLU A 237 16.40 4.65 -10.86
CA GLU A 237 17.46 5.03 -9.91
C GLU A 237 16.88 5.38 -8.52
N ASP A 238 15.87 6.24 -8.48
CA ASP A 238 15.23 6.64 -7.22
C ASP A 238 14.60 5.45 -6.45
N LEU A 239 13.98 4.50 -7.15
CA LEU A 239 13.40 3.32 -6.51
C LEU A 239 14.50 2.43 -5.93
N VAL A 240 15.56 2.18 -6.71
CA VAL A 240 16.73 1.42 -6.26
C VAL A 240 17.39 2.09 -5.06
N GLN A 241 17.50 3.42 -5.07
CA GLN A 241 18.04 4.19 -3.96
C GLN A 241 17.18 4.05 -2.70
N ILE A 242 15.85 4.22 -2.82
CA ILE A 242 14.92 4.08 -1.68
C ILE A 242 15.05 2.69 -1.06
N VAL A 243 14.99 1.63 -1.87
CA VAL A 243 15.11 0.25 -1.37
C VAL A 243 16.50 -0.01 -0.78
N GLY A 244 17.56 0.54 -1.40
CA GLY A 244 18.94 0.42 -0.93
C GLY A 244 19.20 1.01 0.46
N CYS A 245 18.40 2.00 0.91
CA CYS A 245 18.51 2.58 2.24
C CYS A 245 18.21 1.60 3.39
N TYR A 246 17.61 0.44 3.10
CA TYR A 246 17.18 -0.54 4.11
C TYR A 246 18.14 -1.72 4.28
N ASN A 247 19.42 -1.58 3.90
CA ASN A 247 20.49 -2.55 4.18
C ASN A 247 20.13 -4.00 3.77
N GLU A 248 19.64 -4.19 2.54
CA GLU A 248 19.20 -5.49 1.99
C GLU A 248 17.96 -6.11 2.65
N ARG A 249 17.33 -5.43 3.62
CA ARG A 249 16.06 -5.86 4.27
C ARG A 249 14.83 -5.53 3.43
N ALA A 250 15.03 -4.85 2.30
CA ALA A 250 14.04 -4.63 1.27
C ALA A 250 14.65 -4.97 -0.11
N VAL A 251 13.83 -5.49 -1.02
CA VAL A 251 14.25 -5.88 -2.38
C VAL A 251 13.20 -5.48 -3.42
N ILE A 252 13.59 -5.44 -4.69
CA ILE A 252 12.69 -5.15 -5.81
C ILE A 252 12.46 -6.42 -6.63
N ASP A 253 11.20 -6.79 -6.84
CA ASP A 253 10.79 -7.79 -7.82
C ASP A 253 9.59 -7.29 -8.65
N GLY A 254 8.93 -8.16 -9.39
CA GLY A 254 7.70 -7.81 -10.09
C GLY A 254 7.26 -8.84 -11.11
N PHE A 255 6.13 -8.58 -11.73
CA PHE A 255 5.53 -9.43 -12.74
C PHE A 255 4.68 -8.64 -13.73
N VAL A 256 4.44 -9.26 -14.88
CA VAL A 256 3.56 -8.74 -15.92
C VAL A 256 2.14 -9.32 -15.76
N VAL A 257 1.12 -8.45 -15.77
CA VAL A 257 -0.30 -8.86 -15.66
C VAL A 257 -0.90 -9.35 -16.99
N ALA A 258 -0.42 -8.86 -18.12
CA ALA A 258 -0.93 -9.20 -19.45
C ALA A 258 0.17 -9.83 -20.30
N GLN A 259 0.04 -11.12 -20.63
CA GLN A 259 0.80 -11.73 -21.73
C GLN A 259 -0.10 -11.69 -22.97
N ASN A 260 -0.01 -10.61 -23.74
CA ASN A 260 -0.45 -10.65 -25.14
C ASN A 260 0.66 -11.30 -25.98
#